data_AF-A0A0S1LJU4-F1
#
_entry.id   AF-A0A0S1LJU4-F1
#
_cell.length_a   1.000
_cell.length_b   1.000
_cell.length_c   1.000
_cell.angle_alpha   90.00
_cell.angle_beta   90.00
_cell.angle_gamma   90.00
#
_symmetry.space_group_name_H-M   'P 1'
#
loop_
_entity.id
_entity.type
_entity.pdbx_description
1 polymer ?
#
loop_
_entity_poly.entity_id
_entity_poly.type
_entity_poly.pdbx_seq_one_letter_code
_entity_poly.pdbx_strand_id
1 'polypeptide(L)'
;MLKVISSLLVYMTASVMAVASPLAHSGEPSGEYPTVNEIPVGEVRLYQIADGVWSHIATQSFDGAVYPSNGLIVRDGDELLLIDTAWGAKNTAALLAEIEKQIGLPVTRAVSTHFHDDRVGGVDVLRAAGVATYASPSTRRLAEAEGNEIPTHSLEGLSS
;
A
#
# COMPACT_ATOMS: atom_id res chain seq x y z
N MET A 1 77.07 -24.25 13.43
CA MET A 1 76.74 -23.13 14.33
C MET A 1 75.48 -22.45 13.79
N LEU A 2 74.55 -22.13 14.70
CA LEU A 2 73.38 -21.25 14.59
C LEU A 2 72.11 -21.70 13.82
N LYS A 3 71.02 -21.72 14.61
CA LYS A 3 69.59 -21.94 14.31
C LYS A 3 69.00 -20.79 13.48
N VAL A 4 67.96 -21.06 12.66
CA VAL A 4 66.69 -20.28 12.69
C VAL A 4 65.51 -21.18 12.25
N ILE A 5 64.51 -21.26 13.12
CA ILE A 5 63.15 -21.77 12.90
C ILE A 5 62.30 -20.59 12.40
N SER A 6 61.39 -20.76 11.44
CA SER A 6 60.14 -19.98 11.48
C SER A 6 59.02 -20.63 10.67
N SER A 7 57.96 -20.95 11.37
CA SER A 7 56.67 -21.45 10.90
C SER A 7 56.02 -20.52 9.88
N LEU A 8 55.37 -21.13 8.87
CA LEU A 8 54.50 -20.46 7.92
C LEU A 8 53.16 -20.17 8.62
N LEU A 9 52.96 -18.93 9.07
CA LEU A 9 51.71 -18.46 9.66
C LEU A 9 50.76 -18.03 8.52
N VAL A 10 49.70 -18.81 8.31
CA VAL A 10 48.61 -18.47 7.39
C VAL A 10 47.77 -17.35 8.02
N TYR A 11 47.81 -16.15 7.44
CA TYR A 11 46.91 -15.06 7.82
C TYR A 11 45.52 -15.31 7.24
N MET A 12 44.62 -15.86 8.07
CA MET A 12 43.17 -15.77 7.89
C MET A 12 42.72 -14.41 8.44
N THR A 13 42.31 -13.49 7.58
CA THR A 13 41.51 -12.32 8.01
C THR A 13 40.18 -12.38 7.29
N ALA A 14 39.20 -13.02 7.91
CA ALA A 14 37.80 -12.85 7.55
C ALA A 14 37.38 -11.45 8.02
N SER A 15 37.30 -10.48 7.10
CA SER A 15 36.59 -9.22 7.37
C SER A 15 35.10 -9.52 7.42
N VAL A 16 34.57 -9.66 8.63
CA VAL A 16 33.13 -9.54 8.87
C VAL A 16 32.82 -8.04 8.78
N MET A 17 32.40 -7.57 7.61
CA MET A 17 31.66 -6.31 7.56
C MET A 17 30.30 -6.59 8.21
N ALA A 18 30.17 -6.19 9.47
CA ALA A 18 28.87 -6.03 10.09
C ALA A 18 28.14 -4.93 9.30
N VAL A 19 27.25 -5.35 8.39
CA VAL A 19 26.25 -4.47 7.83
C VAL A 19 25.36 -4.10 9.01
N ALA A 20 25.58 -2.92 9.58
CA ALA A 20 24.65 -2.36 10.53
C ALA A 20 23.34 -2.12 9.77
N SER A 21 22.41 -3.06 9.85
CA SER A 21 21.02 -2.79 9.50
C SER A 21 20.61 -1.54 10.30
N PRO A 22 20.09 -0.49 9.66
CA PRO A 22 19.48 0.58 10.44
C PRO A 22 18.36 -0.09 11.21
N LEU A 23 18.47 -0.09 12.54
CA LEU A 23 17.31 -0.31 13.41
C LEU A 23 16.23 0.64 12.90
N ALA A 24 15.14 0.07 12.38
CA ALA A 24 13.97 0.80 11.94
C ALA A 24 13.54 1.72 13.08
N HIS A 25 13.87 3.00 12.94
CA HIS A 25 13.34 4.02 13.82
C HIS A 25 11.94 4.28 13.28
N SER A 26 10.94 3.66 13.89
CA SER A 26 9.54 3.98 13.65
C SER A 26 9.36 5.45 14.01
N GLY A 27 9.43 6.33 13.00
CA GLY A 27 9.02 7.71 13.17
C GLY A 27 7.59 7.70 13.68
N GLU A 28 7.35 8.37 14.80
CA GLU A 28 5.99 8.64 15.26
C GLU A 28 5.18 9.24 14.10
N PRO A 29 3.89 8.87 13.94
CA PRO A 29 3.01 9.48 12.95
C PRO A 29 3.13 11.01 13.01
N SER A 30 3.41 11.64 11.86
CA SER A 30 3.55 13.09 11.82
C SER A 30 2.16 13.74 11.69
N GLY A 31 1.66 14.28 12.81
CA GLY A 31 0.44 15.11 12.86
C GLY A 31 -0.82 14.37 13.35
N GLU A 32 -1.94 15.09 13.41
CA GLU A 32 -3.24 14.54 13.77
C GLU A 32 -3.89 13.82 12.58
N TYR A 33 -4.68 12.78 12.86
CA TYR A 33 -5.41 12.03 11.83
C TYR A 33 -6.53 12.89 11.24
N PRO A 34 -6.63 13.04 9.91
CA PRO A 34 -7.60 13.94 9.30
C PRO A 34 -9.03 13.41 9.47
N THR A 35 -9.95 14.33 9.70
CA THR A 35 -11.37 14.08 9.91
C THR A 35 -12.20 14.46 8.69
N VAL A 36 -13.45 13.99 8.64
CA VAL A 36 -14.37 14.19 7.50
C VAL A 36 -14.53 15.65 7.07
N ASN A 37 -14.48 16.61 8.01
CA ASN A 37 -14.69 18.03 7.71
C ASN A 37 -13.46 18.70 7.08
N GLU A 38 -12.31 18.03 7.07
CA GLU A 38 -11.02 18.57 6.61
C GLU A 38 -10.64 18.07 5.20
N ILE A 39 -11.44 17.15 4.65
CA ILE A 39 -11.20 16.51 3.36
C ILE A 39 -12.40 16.77 2.45
N PRO A 40 -12.32 17.74 1.54
CA PRO A 40 -13.34 17.94 0.52
C PRO A 40 -13.52 16.70 -0.37
N VAL A 41 -14.76 16.42 -0.78
CA VAL A 41 -15.06 15.32 -1.71
C VAL A 41 -14.32 15.54 -3.04
N GLY A 42 -13.54 14.54 -3.46
CA GLY A 42 -12.62 14.66 -4.60
C GLY A 42 -11.16 14.82 -4.22
N GLU A 43 -10.86 15.05 -2.95
CA GLU A 43 -9.49 15.07 -2.42
C GLU A 43 -9.18 13.82 -1.59
N VAL A 44 -7.89 13.54 -1.43
CA VAL A 44 -7.39 12.43 -0.63
C VAL A 44 -6.28 12.95 0.30
N ARG A 45 -6.19 12.38 1.50
CA ARG A 45 -5.06 12.57 2.43
C ARG A 45 -4.34 11.26 2.64
N LEU A 46 -3.02 11.33 2.75
CA LEU A 46 -2.20 10.22 3.22
C LEU A 46 -1.78 10.51 4.65
N TYR A 47 -1.88 9.50 5.52
CA TYR A 47 -1.44 9.58 6.91
C TYR A 47 -0.47 8.44 7.17
N GLN A 48 0.75 8.76 7.58
CA GLN A 48 1.76 7.75 7.86
C GLN A 48 1.50 7.11 9.22
N ILE A 49 1.32 5.79 9.23
CA ILE A 49 1.07 5.01 10.44
C ILE A 49 2.39 4.50 11.02
N ALA A 50 3.29 4.04 10.14
CA ALA A 50 4.61 3.54 10.48
C ALA A 50 5.56 3.69 9.27
N ASP A 51 6.81 3.23 9.43
CA ASP A 51 7.70 3.11 8.28
C ASP A 51 7.11 2.16 7.23
N GLY A 52 7.04 2.63 5.99
CA GLY A 52 6.46 1.86 4.87
C GLY A 52 4.95 1.62 4.94
N VAL A 53 4.20 2.24 5.86
CA VAL A 53 2.75 2.01 6.02
C VAL A 53 1.99 3.32 6.17
N TRP A 54 0.99 3.53 5.32
CA TRP A 54 0.10 4.69 5.35
C TRP A 54 -1.35 4.26 5.29
N SER A 55 -2.26 5.04 5.90
CA SER A 55 -3.65 5.04 5.47
C SER A 55 -3.87 6.10 4.40
N HIS A 56 -4.72 5.81 3.43
CA HIS A 56 -5.34 6.84 2.61
C HIS A 56 -6.75 7.13 3.12
N ILE A 57 -7.14 8.41 3.13
CA ILE A 57 -8.43 8.87 3.61
C ILE A 57 -9.07 9.73 2.53
N ALA A 58 -10.28 9.35 2.12
CA ALA A 58 -11.11 10.10 1.19
C ALA A 58 -12.50 10.32 1.78
N THR A 59 -13.26 11.24 1.21
CA THR A 59 -14.66 11.47 1.57
C THR A 59 -15.58 11.29 0.37
N GLN A 60 -16.80 10.83 0.64
CA GLN A 60 -17.83 10.67 -0.37
C GLN A 60 -19.20 11.09 0.16
N SER A 61 -20.03 11.65 -0.72
CA SER A 61 -21.43 11.93 -0.43
C SER A 61 -22.27 10.68 -0.65
N PHE A 62 -23.00 10.25 0.36
CA PHE A 62 -23.92 9.12 0.30
C PHE A 62 -25.15 9.42 1.15
N ASP A 63 -26.35 9.24 0.58
CA ASP A 63 -27.64 9.43 1.27
C ASP A 63 -27.76 10.76 2.05
N GLY A 64 -27.38 11.86 1.40
CA GLY A 64 -27.52 13.21 1.98
C GLY A 64 -26.48 13.60 3.03
N ALA A 65 -25.50 12.74 3.33
CA ALA A 65 -24.39 13.03 4.24
C ALA A 65 -23.03 12.74 3.59
N VAL A 66 -21.96 13.29 4.18
CA VAL A 66 -20.58 13.03 3.76
C VAL A 66 -19.93 12.11 4.77
N TYR A 67 -19.31 11.04 4.30
CA TYR A 67 -18.63 10.04 5.12
C TYR A 67 -17.15 9.94 4.75
N PRO A 68 -16.25 9.77 5.73
CA PRO A 68 -14.88 9.40 5.46
C PRO A 68 -14.78 7.89 5.18
N SER A 69 -13.86 7.48 4.32
CA SER A 69 -13.46 6.09 4.12
C SER A 69 -11.95 5.99 4.08
N ASN A 70 -11.45 4.92 4.68
CA ASN A 70 -10.02 4.62 4.76
C ASN A 70 -9.69 3.40 3.92
N GLY A 71 -8.49 3.40 3.35
CA GLY A 71 -7.77 2.19 2.97
C GLY A 71 -6.31 2.29 3.38
N LEU A 72 -5.47 1.38 2.86
CA LEU A 72 -4.08 1.24 3.28
C LEU A 72 -3.12 1.24 2.09
N ILE A 73 -1.91 1.76 2.30
CA ILE A 73 -0.79 1.67 1.37
C ILE A 73 0.36 1.05 2.14
N VAL A 74 0.96 0.01 1.57
CA VAL A 74 2.07 -0.72 2.18
C VAL A 74 3.21 -0.79 1.17
N ARG A 75 4.40 -0.38 1.59
CA ARG A 75 5.61 -0.52 0.80
C ARG A 75 6.02 -1.99 0.70
N ASP A 76 6.28 -2.45 -0.51
CA ASP A 76 6.82 -3.77 -0.82
C ASP A 76 8.04 -3.62 -1.74
N GLY A 77 9.23 -3.57 -1.14
CA GLY A 77 10.47 -3.25 -1.85
C GLY A 77 10.45 -1.84 -2.45
N ASP A 78 10.53 -1.77 -3.78
CA ASP A 78 10.49 -0.52 -4.56
C ASP A 78 9.09 -0.26 -5.18
N GLU A 79 8.07 -0.97 -4.70
CA GLU A 79 6.68 -0.86 -5.15
C GLU A 79 5.73 -0.65 -3.96
N LEU A 80 4.46 -0.42 -4.26
CA LEU A 80 3.38 -0.29 -3.29
C LEU A 80 2.26 -1.31 -3.54
N LEU A 81 1.80 -1.91 -2.43
CA LEU A 81 0.53 -2.63 -2.34
C LEU A 81 -0.54 -1.67 -1.83
N LEU A 82 -1.62 -1.51 -2.58
CA LEU A 82 -2.80 -0.76 -2.17
C LEU A 82 -3.87 -1.70 -1.59
N ILE A 83 -4.51 -1.29 -0.49
CA ILE A 83 -5.67 -1.96 0.10
C ILE A 83 -6.86 -1.00 0.01
N ASP A 84 -7.91 -1.45 -0.67
CA ASP A 84 -9.13 -0.71 -1.03
C ASP A 84 -8.91 0.53 -1.91
N THR A 85 -9.92 0.87 -2.72
CA THR A 85 -9.98 2.12 -3.49
C THR A 85 -10.38 3.30 -2.60
N ALA A 86 -10.35 4.53 -3.14
CA ALA A 86 -10.72 5.75 -2.42
C ALA A 86 -12.21 6.12 -2.57
N TRP A 87 -13.09 5.13 -2.76
CA TRP A 87 -14.54 5.30 -2.98
C TRP A 87 -14.90 6.13 -4.22
N GLY A 88 -14.74 5.49 -5.39
CA GLY A 88 -15.13 6.01 -6.70
C GLY A 88 -13.95 6.47 -7.56
N ALA A 89 -14.19 6.59 -8.87
CA ALA A 89 -13.18 6.87 -9.86
C ALA A 89 -12.41 8.19 -9.62
N LYS A 90 -13.13 9.29 -9.32
CA LYS A 90 -12.51 10.61 -9.10
C LYS A 90 -11.54 10.59 -7.91
N ASN A 91 -11.99 10.06 -6.78
CA ASN A 91 -11.16 9.97 -5.58
C ASN A 91 -9.99 9.01 -5.80
N THR A 92 -10.18 7.90 -6.53
CA THR A 92 -9.11 6.94 -6.79
C THR A 92 -8.04 7.50 -7.71
N ALA A 93 -8.41 8.34 -8.69
CA ALA A 93 -7.45 9.10 -9.48
C ALA A 93 -6.67 10.12 -8.62
N ALA A 94 -7.35 10.82 -7.70
CA ALA A 94 -6.71 11.72 -6.75
C ALA A 94 -5.77 10.99 -5.78
N LEU A 95 -6.14 9.78 -5.34
CA LEU A 95 -5.30 8.90 -4.53
C LEU A 95 -3.99 8.58 -5.26
N LEU A 96 -4.05 8.11 -6.51
CA LEU A 96 -2.85 7.81 -7.29
C LEU A 96 -1.95 9.05 -7.45
N ALA A 97 -2.54 10.22 -7.67
CA ALA A 97 -1.81 11.48 -7.77
C ALA A 97 -1.12 11.86 -6.45
N GLU A 98 -1.78 11.68 -5.30
CA GLU A 98 -1.17 11.95 -3.99
C GLU A 98 -0.11 10.91 -3.61
N ILE A 99 -0.28 9.64 -3.99
CA ILE A 99 0.74 8.61 -3.82
C ILE A 99 2.01 8.98 -4.61
N GLU A 100 1.88 9.35 -5.88
CA GLU A 100 3.02 9.76 -6.71
C GLU A 100 3.72 10.98 -6.12
N LYS A 101 2.94 11.99 -5.71
CA LYS A 101 3.46 13.25 -5.18
C LYS A 101 4.18 13.11 -3.84
N GLN A 102 3.69 12.25 -2.94
CA GLN A 102 4.19 12.16 -1.56
C GLN A 102 5.12 10.97 -1.32
N ILE A 103 4.88 9.84 -1.99
CA ILE A 103 5.65 8.59 -1.82
C ILE A 103 6.57 8.34 -3.02
N GLY A 104 6.08 8.59 -4.25
CA GLY A 104 6.88 8.48 -5.48
C GLY A 104 7.30 7.06 -5.85
N LEU A 105 6.54 6.05 -5.40
CA LEU A 105 6.72 4.64 -5.78
C LEU A 105 5.47 4.14 -6.52
N PRO A 106 5.62 3.23 -7.50
CA PRO A 106 4.50 2.72 -8.26
C PRO A 106 3.60 1.82 -7.42
N VAL A 107 2.29 2.02 -7.50
CA VAL A 107 1.31 1.02 -7.07
C VAL A 107 1.25 -0.07 -8.12
N THR A 108 1.63 -1.30 -7.79
CA THR A 108 1.64 -2.41 -8.76
C THR A 108 0.52 -3.40 -8.53
N ARG A 109 0.05 -3.51 -7.29
CA ARG A 109 -1.05 -4.38 -6.89
C ARG A 109 -2.04 -3.66 -5.99
N ALA A 110 -3.31 -4.01 -6.12
CA ALA A 110 -4.36 -3.57 -5.21
C ALA A 110 -5.22 -4.75 -4.76
N VAL A 111 -5.69 -4.74 -3.51
CA VAL A 111 -6.63 -5.73 -2.96
C VAL A 111 -7.87 -5.01 -2.46
N SER A 112 -9.05 -5.37 -2.97
CA SER A 112 -10.33 -4.93 -2.40
C SER A 112 -10.81 -5.93 -1.36
N THR A 113 -11.13 -5.43 -0.16
CA THR A 113 -11.43 -6.26 1.02
C THR A 113 -12.85 -6.82 1.01
N HIS A 114 -13.81 -6.09 0.44
CA HIS A 114 -15.18 -6.55 0.18
C HIS A 114 -15.77 -5.81 -1.04
N PHE A 115 -17.04 -6.06 -1.36
CA PHE A 115 -17.61 -5.75 -2.68
C PHE A 115 -18.31 -4.38 -2.80
N HIS A 116 -18.47 -3.65 -1.69
CA HIS A 116 -19.12 -2.34 -1.72
C HIS A 116 -18.23 -1.30 -2.43
N ASP A 117 -18.88 -0.26 -2.96
CA ASP A 117 -18.27 0.77 -3.79
C ASP A 117 -17.15 1.57 -3.10
N ASP A 118 -17.16 1.64 -1.77
CA ASP A 118 -16.09 2.25 -0.98
C ASP A 118 -14.79 1.43 -0.98
N ARG A 119 -14.81 0.23 -1.57
CA ARG A 119 -13.68 -0.71 -1.69
C ARG A 119 -13.32 -1.05 -3.13
N VAL A 120 -14.31 -1.10 -4.01
CA VAL A 120 -14.14 -1.47 -5.42
C VAL A 120 -14.38 -0.33 -6.39
N GLY A 121 -15.12 0.71 -6.03
CA GLY A 121 -15.38 1.85 -6.91
C GLY A 121 -14.07 2.58 -7.19
N GLY A 122 -13.64 2.63 -8.45
CA GLY A 122 -12.32 3.09 -8.88
C GLY A 122 -11.33 1.99 -9.26
N VAL A 123 -11.68 0.71 -9.17
CA VAL A 123 -10.88 -0.42 -9.68
C VAL A 123 -10.53 -0.25 -11.16
N ASP A 124 -11.41 0.30 -11.97
CA ASP A 124 -11.18 0.55 -13.40
C ASP A 124 -10.12 1.64 -13.61
N VAL A 125 -10.05 2.64 -12.73
CA VAL A 125 -8.97 3.64 -12.71
C VAL A 125 -7.64 2.99 -12.39
N LEU A 126 -7.61 2.12 -11.37
CA LEU A 126 -6.40 1.35 -11.03
C LEU A 126 -5.96 0.48 -12.21
N ARG A 127 -6.89 -0.23 -12.85
CA ARG A 127 -6.61 -1.09 -14.00
C ARG A 127 -6.05 -0.30 -15.18
N ALA A 128 -6.65 0.85 -15.48
CA ALA A 128 -6.17 1.74 -16.54
C ALA A 128 -4.77 2.31 -16.26
N ALA A 129 -4.39 2.46 -14.99
CA ALA A 129 -3.05 2.85 -14.56
C ALA A 129 -2.04 1.68 -14.53
N GLY A 130 -2.45 0.46 -14.91
CA GLY A 130 -1.57 -0.72 -14.95
C GLY A 130 -1.48 -1.49 -13.63
N VAL A 131 -2.32 -1.17 -12.64
CA VAL A 131 -2.35 -1.87 -11.35
C VAL A 131 -3.07 -3.21 -11.49
N ALA A 132 -2.46 -4.30 -11.02
CA ALA A 132 -3.13 -5.60 -10.95
C ALA A 132 -4.09 -5.63 -9.74
N THR A 133 -5.39 -5.71 -10.00
CA THR A 133 -6.43 -5.63 -8.95
C THR A 133 -6.91 -7.03 -8.55
N TYR A 134 -6.98 -7.29 -7.25
CA TYR A 134 -7.29 -8.60 -6.67
C TYR A 134 -8.45 -8.51 -5.68
N ALA A 135 -9.23 -9.58 -5.60
CA ALA A 135 -10.15 -9.82 -4.48
C ALA A 135 -10.47 -11.31 -4.35
N SER A 136 -11.15 -11.69 -3.27
CA SER A 136 -11.66 -13.07 -3.10
C SER A 136 -12.68 -13.44 -4.19
N PRO A 137 -12.88 -14.74 -4.49
CA PRO A 137 -13.95 -15.18 -5.38
C PRO A 137 -15.34 -14.71 -4.95
N SER A 138 -15.59 -14.64 -3.63
CA SER A 138 -16.85 -14.15 -3.07
C SER A 138 -17.05 -12.65 -3.32
N THR A 139 -16.03 -11.84 -3.04
CA THR A 139 -16.05 -10.40 -3.31
C THR A 139 -16.32 -10.10 -4.78
N ARG A 140 -15.64 -10.80 -5.70
CA ARG A 140 -15.83 -10.60 -7.15
C ARG A 140 -17.26 -10.92 -7.59
N ARG A 141 -17.83 -12.02 -7.08
CA ARG A 141 -19.22 -12.43 -7.39
C ARG A 141 -20.25 -11.44 -6.84
N LEU A 142 -20.05 -10.96 -5.61
CA LEU A 142 -20.97 -10.01 -5.00
C LEU A 142 -20.89 -8.63 -5.67
N ALA A 143 -19.69 -8.19 -6.08
CA ALA A 143 -19.53 -6.95 -6.85
C ALA A 143 -20.26 -7.03 -8.20
N GLU A 144 -20.11 -8.15 -8.90
CA GLU A 144 -20.85 -8.40 -10.15
C GLU A 144 -22.37 -8.38 -9.94
N ALA A 145 -22.85 -9.01 -8.87
CA ALA A 145 -24.28 -9.06 -8.55
C ALA A 145 -24.87 -7.68 -8.19
N GLU A 146 -24.08 -6.81 -7.56
CA GLU A 146 -24.47 -5.43 -7.21
C GLU A 146 -24.32 -4.45 -8.40
N GLY A 147 -23.62 -4.87 -9.46
CA GLY A 147 -23.31 -3.99 -10.60
C GLY A 147 -22.14 -3.05 -10.36
N ASN A 148 -21.29 -3.35 -9.36
CA ASN A 148 -20.11 -2.57 -9.04
C ASN A 148 -18.91 -2.98 -9.91
N GLU A 149 -17.84 -2.18 -9.87
CA GLU A 149 -16.59 -2.51 -10.53
C GLU A 149 -15.96 -3.78 -9.94
N ILE A 150 -15.36 -4.63 -10.78
CA ILE A 150 -14.90 -5.97 -10.39
C ILE A 150 -13.36 -6.03 -10.45
N PRO A 151 -12.67 -6.35 -9.34
CA PRO A 151 -11.24 -6.66 -9.36
C PRO A 151 -10.91 -7.79 -10.35
N THR A 152 -9.88 -7.57 -11.16
CA THR A 152 -9.59 -8.43 -12.32
C THR A 152 -9.19 -9.84 -11.91
N HIS A 153 -8.36 -9.96 -10.89
CA HIS A 153 -7.78 -11.22 -10.44
C HIS A 153 -8.47 -11.77 -9.20
N SER A 154 -8.55 -13.09 -9.15
CA SER A 154 -9.16 -13.85 -8.07
C SER A 154 -8.10 -14.42 -7.13
N LEU A 155 -8.30 -14.27 -5.83
CA LEU A 155 -7.49 -14.93 -4.80
C LEU A 155 -8.08 -16.30 -4.49
N GLU A 156 -7.84 -17.28 -5.36
CA GLU A 156 -8.48 -18.61 -5.28
C GLU A 156 -8.24 -19.36 -3.96
N GLY A 157 -7.11 -19.10 -3.27
CA GLY A 157 -6.84 -19.66 -1.94
C GLY A 157 -7.82 -19.20 -0.83
N LEU A 158 -8.72 -18.26 -1.14
CA LEU A 158 -9.76 -17.75 -0.24
C LEU A 158 -11.17 -18.24 -0.61
N SER A 159 -11.30 -19.24 -1.49
CA SER A 159 -12.59 -19.89 -1.76
C SER A 159 -13.05 -20.68 -0.53
N SER A 160 -14.24 -20.38 -0.01
CA SER A 160 -14.94 -21.17 1.01
C SER A 160 -15.63 -22.39 0.44
#